data_AF-A0A6N9UP08-F1
#
_entry.id   AF-A0A6N9UP08-F1
#
_cell.length_a   1.000
_cell.length_b   1.000
_cell.length_c   1.000
_cell.angle_alpha   90.00
_cell.angle_beta   90.00
_cell.angle_gamma   90.00
#
_symmetry.space_group_name_H-M   'P 1'
#
loop_
_entity.id
_entity.type
_entity.pdbx_description
1 polymer ?
#
loop_
_entity_poly.entity_id
_entity_poly.type
_entity_poly.pdbx_seq_one_letter_code
_entity_poly.pdbx_strand_id
1 'polypeptide(L)'
;MQRKGGRRGATGGRDAEAEAVERVLDELYGTPPSAFVARREERAAAARTDGRKEDARRIHAARRPTLAAWAANLLARSRPEETRRFLELGQALREAHRTLDAAGLKELSAQRRRIVAALSRQAAQLAGEAGQRLSQAAQREVESTLRAVLADPDAAA
;
A
#
# COMPACT_ATOMS: atom_id res chain seq x y z
N MET A 1 23.49 41.49 -24.48
CA MET A 1 22.16 41.35 -23.88
C MET A 1 21.49 40.09 -24.42
N GLN A 2 20.85 39.31 -23.54
CA GLN A 2 19.78 38.31 -23.81
C GLN A 2 20.22 36.94 -24.35
N ARG A 3 19.70 35.79 -23.93
CA ARG A 3 18.98 35.30 -22.72
C ARG A 3 19.24 33.78 -22.76
N LYS A 4 19.78 33.16 -21.71
CA LYS A 4 19.91 31.69 -21.61
C LYS A 4 19.19 31.25 -20.32
N GLY A 5 17.89 30.99 -20.44
CA GLY A 5 17.06 30.55 -19.33
C GLY A 5 15.77 29.95 -19.88
N GLY A 6 15.72 28.63 -20.01
CA GLY A 6 14.56 27.96 -20.62
C GLY A 6 14.73 26.44 -20.69
N ARG A 7 14.95 25.78 -19.55
CA ARG A 7 14.82 24.31 -19.48
C ARG A 7 14.39 23.76 -18.12
N ARG A 8 13.90 24.60 -17.21
CA ARG A 8 13.50 24.19 -15.84
C ARG A 8 12.00 23.92 -15.68
N GLY A 9 11.16 24.22 -16.68
CA GLY A 9 9.70 24.08 -16.59
C GLY A 9 9.13 22.73 -17.04
N ALA A 10 9.79 22.01 -17.96
CA ALA A 10 9.25 20.77 -18.55
C ALA A 10 9.44 19.52 -17.67
N THR A 11 10.32 19.58 -16.66
CA THR A 11 10.51 18.51 -15.67
C THR A 11 9.48 18.64 -14.55
N GLY A 12 9.32 19.84 -13.97
CA GLY A 12 8.37 20.06 -12.87
C GLY A 12 6.89 19.82 -13.24
N GLY A 13 6.50 20.03 -14.50
CA GLY A 13 5.14 19.69 -14.96
C GLY A 13 4.88 18.18 -14.97
N ARG A 14 5.85 17.38 -15.43
CA ARG A 14 5.73 15.91 -15.46
C ARG A 14 5.77 15.29 -14.06
N ASP A 15 6.55 15.87 -13.16
CA ASP A 15 6.62 15.41 -11.77
C ASP A 15 5.29 15.68 -11.05
N ALA A 16 4.70 16.87 -11.24
CA ALA A 16 3.38 17.21 -10.67
C ALA A 16 2.23 16.36 -11.26
N GLU A 17 2.28 16.04 -12.55
CA GLU A 17 1.35 15.13 -13.21
C GLU A 17 1.49 13.69 -12.70
N ALA A 18 2.73 13.22 -12.51
CA ALA A 18 3.00 11.91 -11.93
C ALA A 18 2.48 11.80 -10.49
N GLU A 19 2.69 12.83 -9.66
CA GLU A 19 2.10 12.92 -8.32
C GLU A 19 0.57 12.96 -8.36
N ALA A 20 -0.02 13.61 -9.36
CA ALA A 20 -1.47 13.64 -9.52
C ALA A 20 -2.05 12.26 -9.85
N VAL A 21 -1.39 11.48 -10.70
CA VAL A 21 -1.76 10.09 -10.96
C VAL A 21 -1.60 9.24 -9.70
N GLU A 22 -0.51 9.41 -8.97
CA GLU A 22 -0.26 8.64 -7.75
C GLU A 22 -1.36 8.88 -6.70
N ARG A 23 -1.77 10.13 -6.50
CA ARG A 23 -2.93 10.47 -5.63
C ARG A 23 -4.21 9.77 -6.08
N VAL A 24 -4.46 9.67 -7.38
CA VAL A 24 -5.64 8.97 -7.90
C VAL A 24 -5.54 7.46 -7.64
N LEU A 25 -4.37 6.86 -7.82
CA LEU A 25 -4.14 5.45 -7.51
C LEU A 25 -4.32 5.18 -6.01
N ASP A 26 -3.82 6.06 -5.16
CA ASP A 26 -4.00 6.01 -3.70
C ASP A 26 -5.48 6.01 -3.30
N GLU A 27 -6.27 6.90 -3.89
CA GLU A 27 -7.73 6.93 -3.68
C GLU A 27 -8.42 5.64 -4.15
N LEU A 28 -8.00 5.11 -5.31
CA LEU A 28 -8.55 3.86 -5.84
C LEU A 28 -8.27 2.69 -4.91
N TYR A 29 -7.04 2.56 -4.41
CA TYR A 29 -6.68 1.48 -3.49
C TYR A 29 -7.28 1.66 -2.08
N GLY A 30 -7.74 2.87 -1.72
CA GLY A 30 -8.58 3.09 -0.54
C GLY A 30 -10.02 2.62 -0.71
N THR A 31 -10.49 2.45 -1.95
CA THR A 31 -11.87 2.05 -2.25
C THR A 31 -12.06 0.54 -2.10
N PRO A 32 -13.19 0.05 -1.53
CA PRO A 32 -13.48 -1.38 -1.45
C PRO A 32 -13.41 -2.09 -2.82
N PRO A 33 -12.97 -3.35 -2.90
CA PRO A 33 -12.82 -4.07 -4.17
C PRO A 33 -14.09 -4.11 -5.03
N SER A 34 -15.27 -4.11 -4.40
CA SER A 34 -16.57 -4.07 -5.08
C SER A 34 -16.81 -2.77 -5.85
N ALA A 35 -16.32 -1.64 -5.35
CA ALA A 35 -16.46 -0.32 -5.98
C ALA A 35 -15.24 0.09 -6.81
N PHE A 36 -14.11 -0.63 -6.68
CA PHE A 36 -12.84 -0.31 -7.33
C PHE A 36 -12.96 -0.12 -8.84
N VAL A 37 -13.61 -1.05 -9.55
CA VAL A 37 -13.68 -1.01 -11.02
C VAL A 37 -14.48 0.21 -11.48
N ALA A 38 -15.63 0.48 -10.87
CA ALA A 38 -16.44 1.66 -11.19
C ALA A 38 -15.65 2.96 -11.00
N ARG A 39 -15.00 3.12 -9.84
CA ARG A 39 -14.18 4.30 -9.55
C ARG A 39 -12.98 4.42 -10.49
N ARG A 40 -12.34 3.31 -10.85
CA ARG A 40 -11.22 3.30 -11.81
C ARG A 40 -11.66 3.82 -13.17
N GLU A 41 -12.80 3.36 -13.68
CA GLU A 41 -13.32 3.83 -14.97
C GLU A 41 -13.71 5.31 -14.93
N GLU A 42 -14.35 5.77 -13.85
CA GLU A 42 -14.67 7.20 -13.64
C GLU A 42 -13.41 8.07 -13.67
N ARG A 43 -12.37 7.67 -12.93
CA ARG A 43 -11.09 8.41 -12.87
C ARG A 43 -10.34 8.38 -14.19
N ALA A 44 -10.31 7.23 -14.87
CA ALA A 44 -9.70 7.11 -16.19
C ALA A 44 -10.45 7.95 -17.23
N ALA A 45 -11.78 8.00 -17.19
CA ALA A 45 -12.59 8.84 -18.08
C ALA A 45 -12.33 10.33 -17.83
N ALA A 46 -12.29 10.78 -16.58
CA ALA A 46 -11.97 12.16 -16.22
C ALA A 46 -10.60 12.58 -16.79
N ALA A 47 -9.56 11.76 -16.59
CA ALA A 47 -8.24 12.03 -17.14
C ALA A 47 -8.22 12.11 -18.68
N ARG A 48 -9.04 11.31 -19.38
CA ARG A 48 -9.19 11.42 -20.85
C ARG A 48 -9.84 12.74 -21.27
N THR A 49 -10.89 13.16 -20.56
CA THR A 49 -11.58 14.44 -20.83
C THR A 49 -10.64 15.63 -20.62
N ASP A 50 -9.74 15.55 -19.64
CA ASP A 50 -8.71 16.56 -19.38
C ASP A 50 -7.55 16.54 -20.40
N GLY A 51 -7.59 15.66 -21.41
CA GLY A 51 -6.51 15.50 -22.40
C GLY A 51 -5.29 14.70 -21.89
N ARG A 52 -5.31 14.19 -20.66
CA ARG A 52 -4.23 13.43 -20.02
C ARG A 52 -4.29 11.94 -20.36
N LYS A 53 -4.02 11.61 -21.63
CA LYS A 53 -4.18 10.25 -22.17
C LYS A 53 -3.29 9.19 -21.51
N GLU A 54 -2.04 9.54 -21.20
CA GLU A 54 -1.11 8.61 -20.54
C GLU A 54 -1.50 8.34 -19.08
N ASP A 55 -1.95 9.37 -18.35
CA ASP A 55 -2.51 9.22 -17.01
C ASP A 55 -3.72 8.29 -16.99
N ALA A 56 -4.64 8.48 -17.95
CA ALA A 56 -5.81 7.62 -18.09
C ALA A 56 -5.43 6.14 -18.34
N ARG A 57 -4.37 5.89 -19.12
CA ARG A 57 -3.85 4.53 -19.34
C ARG A 57 -3.29 3.94 -18.06
N ARG A 58 -2.50 4.71 -17.30
CA ARG A 58 -1.95 4.28 -16.01
C ARG A 58 -3.05 3.96 -15.00
N ILE A 59 -4.05 4.83 -14.87
CA ILE A 59 -5.21 4.63 -14.00
C ILE A 59 -6.00 3.38 -14.41
N HIS A 60 -6.26 3.21 -15.72
CA HIS A 60 -7.00 2.05 -16.22
C HIS A 60 -6.23 0.73 -16.04
N ALA A 61 -4.89 0.77 -16.08
CA ALA A 61 -4.03 -0.38 -15.83
C ALA A 61 -4.03 -0.83 -14.35
N ALA A 62 -4.53 0.00 -13.43
CA ALA A 62 -4.63 -0.36 -12.02
C ALA A 62 -5.47 -1.63 -11.84
N ARG A 63 -4.88 -2.63 -11.18
CA ARG A 63 -5.50 -3.93 -10.94
C ARG A 63 -6.40 -3.86 -9.71
N ARG A 64 -7.58 -4.46 -9.80
CA ARG A 64 -8.46 -4.63 -8.65
C ARG A 64 -7.73 -5.44 -7.58
N PRO A 65 -7.57 -4.92 -6.34
CA PRO A 65 -6.93 -5.64 -5.26
C PRO A 65 -7.80 -6.81 -4.81
N THR A 66 -7.19 -7.83 -4.20
CA THR A 66 -7.95 -8.81 -3.42
C THR A 66 -8.51 -8.16 -2.16
N LEU A 67 -9.50 -8.79 -1.52
CA LEU A 67 -10.06 -8.27 -0.29
C LEU A 67 -9.02 -8.21 0.84
N ALA A 68 -8.11 -9.19 0.90
CA ALA A 68 -7.00 -9.21 1.84
C ALA A 68 -6.00 -8.07 1.59
N ALA A 69 -5.60 -7.85 0.32
CA ALA A 69 -4.69 -6.77 -0.04
C ALA A 69 -5.29 -5.38 0.27
N TRP A 70 -6.57 -5.18 -0.06
CA TRP A 70 -7.29 -3.96 0.31
C TRP A 70 -7.34 -3.76 1.83
N ALA A 71 -7.64 -4.80 2.61
CA ALA A 71 -7.68 -4.70 4.07
C ALA A 71 -6.32 -4.37 4.69
N ALA A 72 -5.22 -4.92 4.14
CA ALA A 72 -3.87 -4.58 4.56
C ALA A 72 -3.51 -3.12 4.23
N ASN A 73 -3.88 -2.62 3.04
CA ASN A 73 -3.71 -1.21 2.68
C ASN A 73 -4.57 -0.29 3.56
N LEU A 74 -5.82 -0.67 3.85
CA LEU A 74 -6.70 0.07 4.75
C LEU A 74 -6.10 0.18 6.15
N LEU A 75 -5.53 -0.90 6.69
CA LEU A 75 -4.81 -0.89 7.95
C LEU A 75 -3.64 0.09 7.91
N ALA A 76 -2.80 0.03 6.88
CA ALA A 76 -1.63 0.90 6.74
C ALA A 76 -2.00 2.40 6.73
N ARG A 77 -3.12 2.74 6.08
CA ARG A 77 -3.63 4.12 6.02
C ARG A 77 -4.29 4.56 7.32
N SER A 78 -5.00 3.65 7.99
CA SER A 78 -5.76 3.97 9.20
C SER A 78 -4.90 3.99 10.46
N ARG A 79 -3.76 3.28 10.45
CA ARG A 79 -2.89 3.04 11.62
C ARG A 79 -1.41 3.24 11.27
N PRO A 80 -0.99 4.45 10.86
CA PRO A 80 0.37 4.69 10.36
C PRO A 80 1.45 4.40 11.42
N GLU A 81 1.20 4.71 12.69
CA GLU A 81 2.16 4.48 13.77
C GLU A 81 2.33 2.98 14.09
N GLU A 82 1.25 2.20 14.08
CA GLU A 82 1.33 0.74 14.19
C GLU A 82 2.08 0.13 13.01
N THR A 83 1.82 0.60 11.79
CA THR A 83 2.53 0.13 10.59
C THR A 83 4.01 0.48 10.64
N ARG A 84 4.37 1.67 11.12
CA ARG A 84 5.77 2.06 11.34
C ARG A 84 6.47 1.11 12.31
N ARG A 85 5.90 0.87 13.50
CA ARG A 85 6.47 -0.06 14.50
C ARG A 85 6.61 -1.48 13.96
N PHE A 86 5.67 -1.90 13.13
CA PHE A 86 5.72 -3.19 12.44
C PHE A 86 6.89 -3.27 11.44
N LEU A 87 7.13 -2.21 10.65
CA LEU A 87 8.27 -2.16 9.74
C LEU A 87 9.62 -2.12 10.49
N GLU A 88 9.69 -1.42 11.62
CA GLU A 88 10.85 -1.40 12.52
C GLU A 88 11.16 -2.81 13.06
N LEU A 89 10.14 -3.62 13.39
CA LEU A 89 10.32 -5.02 13.74
C LEU A 89 10.95 -5.83 12.58
N GLY A 90 10.52 -5.59 11.34
CA GLY A 90 11.10 -6.25 10.17
C GLY A 90 12.59 -5.92 10.00
N GLN A 91 12.96 -4.66 10.25
CA GLN A 91 14.38 -4.24 10.24
C GLN A 91 15.18 -4.95 11.33
N ALA A 92 14.66 -5.01 12.56
CA ALA A 92 15.31 -5.70 13.68
C ALA A 92 15.50 -7.21 13.42
N LEU A 93 14.49 -7.88 12.83
CA LEU A 93 14.59 -9.29 12.43
C LEU A 93 15.71 -9.51 11.40
N ARG A 94 15.80 -8.65 10.39
CA ARG A 94 16.87 -8.74 9.37
C ARG A 94 18.25 -8.47 9.96
N GLU A 95 18.36 -7.55 10.91
CA GLU A 95 19.61 -7.31 11.65
C GLU A 95 20.03 -8.54 12.44
N ALA A 96 19.11 -9.12 13.25
CA ALA A 96 19.40 -10.31 14.03
C ALA A 96 19.79 -11.52 13.16
N HIS A 97 19.19 -11.65 11.96
CA HIS A 97 19.62 -12.64 10.97
C HIS A 97 21.03 -12.39 10.44
N ARG A 98 21.41 -11.12 10.18
CA ARG A 98 22.74 -10.74 9.71
C ARG A 98 23.83 -10.93 10.76
N THR A 99 23.52 -10.67 12.04
CA THR A 99 24.47 -10.81 13.16
C THR A 99 24.49 -12.20 13.79
N LEU A 100 23.64 -13.12 13.33
CA LEU A 100 23.48 -14.48 13.87
C LEU A 100 23.10 -14.50 15.37
N ASP A 101 22.35 -13.49 15.83
CA ASP A 101 21.85 -13.41 17.21
C ASP A 101 20.68 -14.38 17.45
N ALA A 102 20.99 -15.62 17.81
CA ALA A 102 19.99 -16.66 18.05
C ALA A 102 19.01 -16.33 19.20
N ALA A 103 19.47 -15.62 20.23
CA ALA A 103 18.63 -15.24 21.37
C ALA A 103 17.66 -14.13 20.97
N GLY A 104 18.15 -13.08 20.30
CA GLY A 104 17.32 -12.01 19.73
C GLY A 104 16.33 -12.52 18.71
N LEU A 105 16.72 -13.46 17.83
CA LEU A 105 15.83 -14.08 16.85
C LEU A 105 14.64 -14.80 17.49
N LYS A 106 14.84 -15.47 18.64
CA LYS A 106 13.75 -16.15 19.36
C LYS A 106 12.72 -15.16 19.89
N GLU A 107 13.18 -14.07 20.50
CA GLU A 107 12.29 -13.04 21.05
C GLU A 107 11.56 -12.28 19.93
N LEU A 108 12.29 -11.79 18.93
CA LEU A 108 11.71 -11.09 17.78
C LEU A 108 10.73 -11.98 17.01
N SER A 109 10.98 -13.28 16.92
CA SER A 109 10.03 -14.23 16.32
C SER A 109 8.73 -14.37 17.12
N ALA A 110 8.79 -14.32 18.45
CA ALA A 110 7.61 -14.32 19.30
C ALA A 110 6.83 -13.01 19.16
N GLN A 111 7.53 -11.87 19.18
CA GLN A 111 6.95 -10.56 18.94
C GLN A 111 6.26 -10.47 17.57
N ARG A 112 6.90 -10.97 16.51
CA ARG A 112 6.33 -11.09 15.16
C ARG A 112 4.98 -11.77 15.15
N ARG A 113 4.87 -12.95 15.77
CA ARG A 113 3.59 -13.70 15.80
C ARG A 113 2.49 -12.88 16.47
N ARG A 114 2.79 -12.23 17.60
CA ARG A 114 1.82 -11.41 18.35
C ARG A 114 1.36 -10.19 17.55
N ILE A 115 2.30 -9.45 16.94
CA ILE A 115 1.99 -8.24 16.18
C ILE A 115 1.22 -8.59 14.90
N VAL A 116 1.66 -9.60 14.13
CA VAL A 116 0.96 -10.02 12.90
C VAL A 116 -0.50 -10.41 13.21
N ALA A 117 -0.73 -11.19 14.28
CA ALA A 117 -2.08 -11.57 14.67
C ALA A 117 -2.93 -10.37 15.12
N ALA A 118 -2.34 -9.40 15.82
CA ALA A 118 -3.03 -8.19 16.24
C ALA A 118 -3.42 -7.31 15.05
N LEU A 119 -2.48 -7.06 14.12
CA LEU A 119 -2.69 -6.27 12.91
C LEU A 119 -3.73 -6.93 11.99
N SER A 120 -3.68 -8.26 11.84
CA SER A 120 -4.69 -9.05 11.10
C SER A 120 -6.10 -8.84 11.66
N ARG A 121 -6.28 -8.89 12.98
CA ARG A 121 -7.57 -8.61 13.63
C ARG A 121 -8.02 -7.16 13.44
N GLN A 122 -7.09 -6.21 13.53
CA GLN A 122 -7.40 -4.79 13.28
C GLN A 122 -7.81 -4.54 11.83
N ALA A 123 -7.14 -5.17 10.86
CA ALA A 123 -7.55 -5.10 9.46
C ALA A 123 -8.97 -5.66 9.24
N ALA A 124 -9.31 -6.78 9.91
CA ALA A 124 -10.66 -7.34 9.86
C ALA A 124 -11.71 -6.41 10.48
N GLN A 125 -11.38 -5.74 11.58
CA GLN A 125 -12.27 -4.76 12.21
C GLN A 125 -12.50 -3.55 11.29
N LEU A 126 -11.43 -2.95 10.75
CA LEU A 126 -11.50 -1.81 9.83
C LEU A 126 -12.28 -2.17 8.56
N ALA A 127 -12.07 -3.36 8.01
CA ALA A 127 -12.85 -3.86 6.89
C ALA A 127 -14.35 -3.93 7.25
N GLY A 128 -14.68 -4.44 8.44
CA GLY A 128 -16.05 -4.49 8.94
C GLY A 128 -16.70 -3.11 9.11
N GLU A 129 -15.96 -2.13 9.64
CA GLU A 129 -16.38 -0.73 9.74
C GLU A 129 -16.63 -0.11 8.36
N ALA A 130 -15.87 -0.51 7.34
CA ALA A 130 -16.07 -0.16 5.94
C ALA A 130 -17.12 -1.04 5.22
N GLY A 131 -17.89 -1.84 5.96
CA GLY A 131 -18.99 -2.66 5.42
C GLY A 131 -18.55 -3.94 4.69
N GLN A 132 -17.28 -4.34 4.80
CA GLN A 132 -16.72 -5.54 4.19
C GLN A 132 -16.32 -6.57 5.24
N ARG A 133 -17.02 -7.71 5.30
CA ARG A 133 -16.62 -8.80 6.21
C ARG A 133 -15.51 -9.64 5.59
N LEU A 134 -14.36 -9.72 6.28
CA LEU A 134 -13.31 -10.67 5.91
C LEU A 134 -13.74 -12.10 6.27
N SER A 135 -13.60 -13.01 5.31
CA SER A 135 -13.67 -14.45 5.60
C SER A 135 -12.41 -14.89 6.35
N GLN A 136 -12.47 -16.05 7.00
CA GLN A 136 -11.30 -16.66 7.65
C GLN A 136 -10.14 -16.89 6.65
N ALA A 137 -10.45 -17.20 5.39
CA ALA A 137 -9.44 -17.34 4.35
C ALA A 137 -8.78 -15.99 4.02
N ALA A 138 -9.57 -14.93 3.82
CA ALA A 138 -9.05 -13.59 3.55
C ALA A 138 -8.22 -13.05 4.73
N GLN A 139 -8.62 -13.33 5.96
CA GLN A 139 -7.84 -12.94 7.14
C GLN A 139 -6.49 -13.66 7.21
N ARG A 140 -6.43 -14.96 6.86
CA ARG A 140 -5.14 -15.68 6.72
C ARG A 140 -4.26 -15.13 5.60
N GLU A 141 -4.86 -14.69 4.49
CA GLU A 141 -4.13 -14.00 3.42
C GLU A 141 -3.54 -12.67 3.88
N VAL A 142 -4.26 -11.89 4.71
CA VAL A 142 -3.72 -10.69 5.36
C VAL A 142 -2.49 -11.05 6.21
N GLU A 143 -2.58 -12.08 7.05
CA GLU A 143 -1.44 -12.54 7.86
C GLU A 143 -0.25 -13.02 7.03
N SER A 144 -0.52 -13.67 5.89
CA SER A 144 0.52 -14.07 4.94
C SER A 144 1.22 -12.85 4.35
N THR A 145 0.46 -11.85 3.92
CA THR A 145 0.96 -10.59 3.37
C THR A 145 1.81 -9.85 4.40
N LEU A 146 1.33 -9.70 5.63
CA LEU A 146 2.09 -9.07 6.71
C LEU A 146 3.41 -9.83 6.98
N ARG A 147 3.38 -11.17 7.01
CA ARG A 147 4.62 -11.95 7.18
C ARG A 147 5.60 -11.72 6.02
N ALA A 148 5.11 -11.61 4.80
CA ALA A 148 5.93 -11.32 3.63
C ALA A 148 6.60 -9.94 3.75
N VAL A 149 5.86 -8.90 4.13
CA VAL A 149 6.39 -7.53 4.33
C VAL A 149 7.52 -7.46 5.36
N LEU A 150 7.44 -8.27 6.43
CA LEU A 150 8.52 -8.33 7.41
C LEU A 150 9.80 -8.97 6.86
N ALA A 151 9.66 -9.94 5.95
CA ALA A 151 10.79 -10.59 5.31
C ALA A 151 11.39 -9.69 4.22
N ASP A 152 10.53 -9.11 3.39
CA ASP A 152 10.84 -8.23 2.28
C ASP A 152 9.86 -7.05 2.26
N PRO A 153 10.32 -5.82 2.57
CA PRO A 153 9.43 -4.66 2.63
C PRO A 153 8.77 -4.30 1.30
N ASP A 154 9.35 -4.71 0.16
CA ASP A 154 8.79 -4.45 -1.17
C ASP A 154 7.67 -5.45 -1.55
N ALA A 155 7.42 -6.46 -0.72
CA ALA A 155 6.42 -7.51 -0.99
C ALA A 155 4.95 -7.06 -0.91
N ALA A 156 4.67 -5.83 -0.45
CA ALA A 156 3.31 -5.27 -0.40
C ALA A 156 2.89 -4.45 -1.63
N ALA A 157 3.77 -4.32 -2.63
CA ALA A 157 3.54 -3.52 -3.85
C ALA A 157 2.49 -4.12 -4.80
#